data_AF-A0A5B2VME6-F1
#
_entry.id   AF-A0A5B2VME6-F1
#
_cell.length_a   1.000
_cell.length_b   1.000
_cell.length_c   1.000
_cell.angle_alpha   90.00
_cell.angle_beta   90.00
_cell.angle_gamma   90.00
#
_symmetry.space_group_name_H-M   'P 1'
#
loop_
_entity.id
_entity.type
_entity.pdbx_description
1 polymer ?
#
loop_
_entity_poly.entity_id
_entity_poly.type
_entity_poly.pdbx_seq_one_letter_code
_entity_poly.pdbx_strand_id
1 'polypeptide(L)'
;MSVFEDLQLKLEQNNAPILQFLNPGLTRADIEASLARFKFTISAELFSLYEWHDGAKLDETVMVREQWLFDTYLFPSLDRMKELYNDTATDKYIKLSHLPIMDDIGGPMLLLECNEKSKQYGMILEYDVEALEYDTIITKYDSITTLLQTISERYRSNLINIKNADDYLEVEKIGKALNPKSKFWKLA
;
A
#
# COMPACT_ATOMS: atom_id res chain seq x y z
N MET A 1 12.30 0.56 -17.60
CA MET A 1 12.36 0.75 -16.15
C MET A 1 11.09 0.17 -15.57
N SER A 2 11.21 -0.76 -14.63
CA SER A 2 10.05 -1.31 -13.91
C SER A 2 9.46 -0.26 -12.95
N VAL A 3 8.24 -0.47 -12.46
CA VAL A 3 7.63 0.45 -11.46
C VAL A 3 8.44 0.49 -10.16
N PHE A 4 9.04 -0.64 -9.76
CA PHE A 4 9.87 -0.74 -8.57
C PHE A 4 11.20 -0.01 -8.74
N GLU A 5 11.85 -0.15 -9.91
CA GLU A 5 13.06 0.61 -10.24
C GLU A 5 12.80 2.12 -10.27
N ASP A 6 11.65 2.54 -10.82
CA ASP A 6 11.25 3.94 -10.83
C ASP A 6 11.05 4.47 -9.40
N LEU A 7 10.27 3.76 -8.57
CA LEU A 7 10.01 4.16 -7.19
C LEU A 7 11.31 4.22 -6.37
N GLN A 8 12.18 3.22 -6.49
CA GLN A 8 13.50 3.21 -5.86
C GLN A 8 14.29 4.46 -6.22
N LEU A 9 14.38 4.78 -7.52
CA LEU A 9 15.06 5.97 -8.00
C LEU A 9 14.43 7.25 -7.42
N LYS A 10 13.10 7.33 -7.31
CA LYS A 10 12.42 8.50 -6.72
C LYS A 10 12.66 8.65 -5.24
N LEU A 11 12.70 7.55 -4.49
CA LEU A 11 13.06 7.56 -3.08
C LEU A 11 14.49 8.07 -2.88
N GLU A 12 15.44 7.56 -3.67
CA GLU A 12 16.86 7.96 -3.63
C GLU A 12 17.06 9.44 -3.99
N GLN A 13 16.43 9.90 -5.09
CA GLN A 13 16.52 11.30 -5.53
C GLN A 13 16.00 12.29 -4.50
N ASN A 14 15.01 11.88 -3.68
CA ASN A 14 14.43 12.71 -2.64
C ASN A 14 15.07 12.48 -1.26
N ASN A 15 16.10 11.63 -1.15
CA ASN A 15 16.68 11.20 0.13
C ASN A 15 15.58 10.76 1.13
N ALA A 16 14.63 9.95 0.66
CA ALA A 16 13.49 9.53 1.45
C ALA A 16 13.96 8.79 2.72
N PRO A 17 13.57 9.22 3.94
CA PRO A 17 14.06 8.62 5.18
C PRO A 17 13.79 7.11 5.30
N ILE A 18 12.72 6.62 4.67
CA ILE A 18 12.36 5.19 4.68
C ILE A 18 13.46 4.28 4.12
N LEU A 19 14.35 4.79 3.25
CA LEU A 19 15.40 3.99 2.61
C LEU A 19 16.31 3.27 3.62
N GLN A 20 16.55 3.86 4.79
CA GLN A 20 17.39 3.25 5.81
C GLN A 20 16.68 2.12 6.59
N PHE A 21 15.36 2.00 6.43
CA PHE A 21 14.51 1.05 7.15
C PHE A 21 14.00 -0.08 6.26
N LEU A 22 14.10 0.05 4.92
CA LEU A 22 13.67 -1.00 4.00
C LEU A 22 14.50 -2.28 4.19
N ASN A 23 13.82 -3.39 4.46
CA ASN A 23 14.45 -4.71 4.55
C ASN A 23 14.80 -5.23 3.15
N PRO A 24 15.88 -6.01 2.97
CA PRO A 24 16.14 -6.68 1.71
C PRO A 24 14.92 -7.48 1.22
N GLY A 25 14.71 -7.52 -0.10
CA GLY A 25 13.65 -8.33 -0.69
C GLY A 25 13.81 -9.82 -0.42
N LEU A 26 12.67 -10.52 -0.36
CA LEU A 26 12.61 -11.97 -0.16
C LEU A 26 12.77 -12.72 -1.47
N THR A 27 13.12 -14.01 -1.38
CA THR A 27 13.05 -14.88 -2.55
C THR A 27 11.61 -15.29 -2.83
N ARG A 28 11.29 -15.55 -4.10
CA ARG A 28 9.99 -16.10 -4.51
C ARG A 28 9.56 -17.31 -3.67
N ALA A 29 10.49 -18.24 -3.45
CA ALA A 29 10.22 -19.48 -2.71
C ALA A 29 9.87 -19.21 -1.23
N ASP A 30 10.53 -18.24 -0.59
CA ASP A 30 10.23 -17.87 0.80
C ASP A 30 8.85 -17.22 0.91
N ILE A 31 8.49 -16.36 -0.04
CA ILE A 31 7.16 -15.74 -0.10
C ILE A 31 6.10 -16.82 -0.32
N GLU A 32 6.29 -17.73 -1.26
CA GLU A 32 5.37 -18.84 -1.54
C GLU A 32 5.18 -19.74 -0.31
N ALA A 33 6.26 -20.13 0.35
CA ALA A 33 6.19 -20.93 1.57
C ALA A 33 5.45 -20.22 2.71
N SER A 34 5.70 -18.91 2.88
CA SER A 34 5.06 -18.08 3.90
C SER A 34 3.55 -17.92 3.65
N LEU A 35 3.16 -17.79 2.39
CA LEU A 35 1.78 -17.57 1.97
C LEU A 35 0.98 -18.85 1.66
N ALA A 36 1.61 -20.03 1.68
CA ALA A 36 0.96 -21.30 1.36
C ALA A 36 -0.29 -21.63 2.20
N ARG A 37 -0.43 -21.03 3.39
CA ARG A 37 -1.59 -21.23 4.28
C ARG A 37 -2.85 -20.47 3.84
N PHE A 38 -2.70 -19.45 3.00
CA PHE A 38 -3.84 -18.65 2.55
C PHE A 38 -4.65 -19.41 1.51
N LYS A 39 -5.98 -19.30 1.59
CA LYS A 39 -6.92 -20.03 0.71
C LYS A 39 -7.34 -19.24 -0.53
N PHE A 40 -6.57 -18.22 -0.89
CA PHE A 40 -6.84 -17.33 -2.02
C PHE A 40 -5.61 -17.25 -2.93
N THR A 41 -5.84 -16.87 -4.18
CA THR A 41 -4.77 -16.72 -5.16
C THR A 41 -4.00 -15.44 -4.93
N ILE A 42 -2.69 -15.58 -4.72
CA ILE A 42 -1.77 -14.44 -4.62
C ILE A 42 -1.43 -13.93 -6.02
N SER A 43 -1.59 -12.62 -6.23
CA SER A 43 -1.25 -11.98 -7.49
C SER A 43 0.27 -11.94 -7.70
N ALA A 44 0.72 -11.95 -8.97
CA ALA A 44 2.13 -11.79 -9.30
C ALA A 44 2.72 -10.47 -8.76
N GLU A 45 1.91 -9.40 -8.73
CA GLU A 45 2.33 -8.10 -8.22
C GLU A 45 2.65 -8.13 -6.71
N LEU A 46 1.96 -8.94 -5.91
CA LEU A 46 2.28 -9.07 -4.48
C LEU A 46 3.65 -9.72 -4.27
N PHE A 47 3.98 -10.73 -5.08
CA PHE A 47 5.31 -11.32 -5.03
C PHE A 47 6.37 -10.29 -5.40
N SER A 48 6.19 -9.54 -6.49
CA SER A 48 7.15 -8.51 -6.89
C SER A 48 7.32 -7.40 -5.84
N LEU A 49 6.26 -7.07 -5.09
CA LEU A 49 6.33 -6.12 -3.97
C LEU A 49 7.29 -6.61 -2.87
N TYR A 50 7.16 -7.86 -2.43
CA TYR A 50 8.01 -8.44 -1.38
C TYR A 50 9.37 -8.93 -1.88
N GLU A 51 9.54 -9.18 -3.18
CA GLU A 51 10.84 -9.40 -3.83
C GLU A 51 11.64 -8.10 -3.95
N TRP A 52 10.97 -6.94 -4.01
CA TRP A 52 11.63 -5.64 -3.97
C TRP A 52 12.16 -5.33 -2.56
N HIS A 53 11.28 -5.34 -1.56
CA HIS A 53 11.66 -5.19 -0.15
C HIS A 53 10.69 -5.94 0.77
N ASP A 54 11.20 -6.55 1.84
CA ASP A 54 10.35 -7.17 2.87
C ASP A 54 9.79 -6.15 3.86
N GLY A 55 9.08 -5.16 3.34
CA GLY A 55 8.61 -4.03 4.13
C GLY A 55 9.75 -3.16 4.68
N ALA A 56 9.38 -2.28 5.59
CA ALA A 56 10.26 -1.48 6.41
C ALA A 56 10.31 -2.04 7.84
N LYS A 57 11.51 -2.08 8.42
CA LYS A 57 11.70 -2.37 9.84
C LYS A 57 11.17 -1.20 10.66
N LEU A 58 10.29 -1.51 11.62
CA LEU A 58 9.87 -0.55 12.62
C LEU A 58 10.95 -0.39 13.69
N ASP A 59 11.47 0.82 13.81
CA ASP A 59 12.36 1.26 14.88
C ASP A 59 11.63 2.23 15.81
N GLU A 60 11.31 1.76 17.02
CA GLU A 60 10.60 2.54 18.04
C GLU A 60 11.42 3.73 18.58
N THR A 61 12.74 3.77 18.31
CA THR A 61 13.60 4.88 18.72
C THR A 61 13.55 6.07 17.75
N VAL A 62 12.95 5.88 16.57
CA VAL A 62 12.84 6.88 15.50
C VAL A 62 11.40 7.34 15.34
N MET A 63 11.19 8.57 14.88
CA MET A 63 9.85 9.06 14.60
C MET A 63 9.17 8.21 13.53
N VAL A 64 7.93 7.77 13.78
CA VAL A 64 7.15 6.93 12.84
C VAL A 64 7.09 7.51 11.43
N ARG A 65 6.99 8.84 11.32
CA ARG A 65 6.94 9.54 10.03
C ARG A 65 8.16 9.36 9.14
N GLU A 66 9.31 9.05 9.72
CA GLU A 66 10.55 8.79 8.97
C GLU A 66 10.58 7.39 8.37
N GLN A 67 9.60 6.55 8.75
CA GLN A 67 9.46 5.17 8.33
C GLN A 67 8.27 4.99 7.37
N TRP A 68 7.48 6.05 7.14
CA TRP A 68 6.38 6.07 6.17
C TRP A 68 6.88 6.01 4.74
N LEU A 69 6.21 5.20 3.92
CA LEU A 69 6.47 5.11 2.49
C LEU A 69 5.79 6.27 1.75
N PHE A 70 4.57 6.61 2.14
CA PHE A 70 3.77 7.74 1.63
C PHE A 70 2.53 7.94 2.54
N ASP A 71 1.91 9.13 2.58
CA ASP A 71 0.62 9.40 3.27
C ASP A 71 0.36 8.56 4.51
N THR A 72 1.24 8.66 5.51
CA THR A 72 1.13 7.93 6.79
C THR A 72 1.23 6.39 6.71
N TYR A 73 1.19 5.81 5.53
CA TYR A 73 1.33 4.38 5.30
C TYR A 73 2.77 3.87 5.48
N LEU A 74 2.87 2.84 6.30
CA LEU A 74 4.02 1.96 6.44
C LEU A 74 3.87 0.78 5.48
N PHE A 75 5.01 0.30 5.00
CA PHE A 75 5.10 -0.94 4.25
C PHE A 75 5.48 -2.08 5.22
N PRO A 76 4.54 -2.93 5.68
CA PRO A 76 4.83 -3.98 6.64
C PRO A 76 5.64 -5.11 6.00
N SER A 77 6.51 -5.75 6.80
CA SER A 77 7.13 -7.02 6.42
C SER A 77 6.08 -8.10 6.18
N LEU A 78 6.44 -9.16 5.47
CA LEU A 78 5.54 -10.26 5.17
C LEU A 78 5.02 -10.93 6.45
N ASP A 79 5.85 -11.01 7.49
CA ASP A 79 5.45 -11.50 8.81
C ASP A 79 4.43 -10.58 9.47
N ARG A 80 4.69 -9.27 9.50
CA ARG A 80 3.76 -8.29 10.08
C ARG A 80 2.43 -8.25 9.32
N MET A 81 2.47 -8.37 8.00
CA MET A 81 1.27 -8.45 7.18
C MET A 81 0.37 -9.63 7.59
N LYS A 82 0.97 -10.81 7.85
CA LYS A 82 0.22 -11.99 8.31
C LYS A 82 -0.41 -11.77 9.69
N GLU A 83 0.30 -11.09 10.58
CA GLU A 83 -0.26 -10.69 11.88
C GLU A 83 -1.46 -9.77 11.70
N LEU A 84 -1.32 -8.71 10.91
CA LEU A 84 -2.41 -7.77 10.58
C LEU A 84 -3.62 -8.50 10.00
N TYR A 85 -3.40 -9.47 9.10
CA TYR A 85 -4.48 -10.28 8.55
C TYR A 85 -5.23 -11.08 9.63
N ASN A 86 -4.50 -11.65 10.60
CA ASN A 86 -5.14 -12.39 11.69
C ASN A 86 -5.88 -11.46 12.66
N ASP A 87 -5.29 -10.30 12.97
CA ASP A 87 -5.87 -9.29 13.85
C ASP A 87 -7.18 -8.72 13.27
N THR A 88 -7.23 -8.56 11.95
CA THR A 88 -8.40 -8.05 11.22
C THR A 88 -9.43 -9.12 10.87
N ALA A 89 -9.15 -10.41 11.09
CA ALA A 89 -10.04 -11.51 10.68
C ALA A 89 -11.42 -11.52 11.37
N THR A 90 -11.56 -10.80 12.49
CA THR A 90 -12.83 -10.66 13.22
C THR A 90 -13.60 -9.39 12.89
N ASP A 91 -13.01 -8.49 12.08
CA ASP A 91 -13.68 -7.28 11.67
C ASP A 91 -14.85 -7.60 10.72
N LYS A 92 -16.01 -6.98 10.97
CA LYS A 92 -17.24 -7.27 10.22
C LYS A 92 -17.23 -6.74 8.77
N TYR A 93 -16.36 -5.80 8.45
CA TYR A 93 -16.23 -5.20 7.12
C TYR A 93 -15.16 -5.90 6.29
N ILE A 94 -14.12 -6.41 6.93
CA ILE A 94 -12.99 -7.08 6.27
C ILE A 94 -13.36 -8.52 5.91
N LYS A 95 -13.17 -8.89 4.65
CA LYS A 95 -13.39 -10.26 4.17
C LYS A 95 -12.10 -11.06 4.30
N LEU A 96 -12.21 -12.38 4.39
CA LEU A 96 -11.06 -13.29 4.33
C LEU A 96 -10.21 -13.17 3.05
N SER A 97 -10.73 -12.55 2.00
CA SER A 97 -9.97 -12.28 0.78
C SER A 97 -9.29 -10.91 0.78
N HIS A 98 -9.50 -10.08 1.79
CA HIS A 98 -8.84 -8.79 1.94
C HIS A 98 -7.53 -8.99 2.69
N LEU A 99 -6.41 -8.81 2.01
CA LEU A 99 -5.08 -8.97 2.58
C LEU A 99 -4.47 -7.60 2.87
N PRO A 100 -4.13 -7.25 4.12
CA PRO A 100 -3.40 -6.02 4.41
C PRO A 100 -2.09 -5.95 3.62
N ILE A 101 -1.76 -4.81 3.03
CA ILE A 101 -0.48 -4.61 2.33
C ILE A 101 0.22 -3.30 2.73
N MET A 102 -0.50 -2.37 3.35
CA MET A 102 0.04 -1.17 3.99
C MET A 102 -0.76 -0.87 5.26
N ASP A 103 -0.12 -0.33 6.29
CA ASP A 103 -0.70 -0.04 7.61
C ASP A 103 -0.31 1.37 8.09
N ASP A 104 -1.15 2.01 8.90
CA ASP A 104 -0.92 3.33 9.50
C ASP A 104 -0.92 3.28 11.04
N ILE A 105 -0.67 2.11 11.66
CA ILE A 105 -0.60 1.92 13.12
C ILE A 105 -1.84 2.50 13.84
N GLY A 106 -3.03 2.07 13.41
CA GLY A 106 -4.31 2.44 14.04
C GLY A 106 -5.14 3.46 13.27
N GLY A 107 -4.65 3.93 12.12
CA GLY A 107 -5.41 4.68 11.12
C GLY A 107 -5.98 3.79 10.00
N PRO A 108 -6.18 4.36 8.80
CA PRO A 108 -6.59 3.63 7.61
C PRO A 108 -5.59 2.52 7.23
N MET A 109 -6.09 1.49 6.55
CA MET A 109 -5.29 0.37 6.06
C MET A 109 -5.53 0.17 4.57
N LEU A 110 -4.49 -0.21 3.83
CA LEU A 110 -4.65 -0.65 2.44
C LEU A 110 -4.72 -2.17 2.36
N LEU A 111 -5.80 -2.66 1.75
CA LEU A 111 -6.12 -4.07 1.60
C LEU A 111 -6.08 -4.46 0.12
N LEU A 112 -5.39 -5.54 -0.23
CA LEU A 112 -5.48 -6.19 -1.54
C LEU A 112 -6.68 -7.13 -1.59
N GLU A 113 -7.53 -7.02 -2.61
CA GLU A 113 -8.60 -8.00 -2.86
C GLU A 113 -8.06 -9.23 -3.61
N CYS A 114 -8.00 -10.36 -2.91
CA CYS A 114 -7.43 -11.62 -3.39
C CYS A 114 -8.46 -12.63 -3.91
N ASN A 115 -9.76 -12.31 -3.91
CA ASN A 115 -10.79 -13.21 -4.47
C ASN A 115 -10.94 -13.03 -5.99
N GLU A 116 -10.47 -14.00 -6.78
CA GLU A 116 -10.57 -14.00 -8.25
C GLU A 116 -12.00 -13.84 -8.80
N LYS A 117 -13.02 -14.20 -8.02
CA LYS A 117 -14.43 -14.04 -8.41
C LYS A 117 -14.96 -12.64 -8.14
N SER A 118 -14.21 -11.81 -7.41
CA SER A 118 -14.54 -10.42 -7.13
C SER A 118 -14.33 -9.58 -8.38
N LYS A 119 -15.25 -8.63 -8.64
CA LYS A 119 -15.03 -7.60 -9.68
C LYS A 119 -13.88 -6.66 -9.35
N GLN A 120 -13.40 -6.70 -8.11
CA GLN A 120 -12.31 -5.88 -7.57
C GLN A 120 -11.02 -6.69 -7.40
N TYR A 121 -10.95 -7.94 -7.92
CA TYR A 121 -9.76 -8.76 -7.81
C TYR A 121 -8.50 -8.02 -8.27
N GLY A 122 -7.46 -8.02 -7.43
CA GLY A 122 -6.19 -7.33 -7.67
C GLY A 122 -6.20 -5.83 -7.39
N MET A 123 -7.35 -5.22 -7.08
CA MET A 123 -7.43 -3.81 -6.70
C MET A 123 -7.02 -3.61 -5.23
N ILE A 124 -6.61 -2.39 -4.90
CA ILE A 124 -6.31 -1.97 -3.53
C ILE A 124 -7.50 -1.19 -2.97
N LEU A 125 -7.97 -1.64 -1.82
CA LEU A 125 -9.05 -1.05 -1.05
C LEU A 125 -8.44 -0.23 0.09
N GLU A 126 -9.03 0.92 0.39
CA GLU A 126 -8.81 1.60 1.66
C GLU A 126 -9.90 1.14 2.63
N TYR A 127 -9.47 0.74 3.82
CA TYR A 127 -10.31 0.43 4.97
C TYR A 127 -10.10 1.52 6.01
N ASP A 128 -11.17 2.24 6.32
CA ASP A 128 -11.17 3.34 7.28
C ASP A 128 -12.51 3.36 8.01
N VAL A 129 -12.48 3.06 9.32
CA VAL A 129 -13.67 3.03 10.18
C VAL A 129 -14.17 4.42 10.55
N GLU A 130 -13.32 5.44 10.43
CA GLU A 130 -13.63 6.84 10.74
C GLU A 130 -14.08 7.62 9.49
N ALA A 131 -14.08 6.98 8.31
CA ALA A 131 -14.52 7.59 7.06
C ALA A 131 -15.93 8.18 7.17
N LEU A 132 -16.04 9.49 6.94
CA LEU A 132 -17.31 10.23 6.95
C LEU A 132 -17.91 10.38 5.54
N GLU A 133 -17.09 10.30 4.50
CA GLU A 133 -17.46 10.65 3.12
C GLU A 133 -17.80 9.42 2.24
N TYR A 134 -17.48 8.22 2.71
CA TYR A 134 -17.67 6.98 1.98
C TYR A 134 -17.90 5.78 2.92
N ASP A 135 -18.30 4.64 2.35
CA ASP A 135 -18.44 3.39 3.11
C ASP A 135 -17.11 2.99 3.74
N THR A 136 -17.10 2.28 4.87
CA THR A 136 -15.89 1.84 5.58
C THR A 136 -14.80 1.17 4.71
N ILE A 137 -15.16 0.62 3.55
CA ILE A 137 -14.22 0.11 2.55
C ILE A 137 -14.51 0.71 1.18
N ILE A 138 -13.47 1.24 0.51
CA ILE A 138 -13.56 1.79 -0.85
C ILE A 138 -12.37 1.37 -1.71
N THR A 139 -12.57 1.12 -3.00
CA THR A 139 -11.46 0.92 -3.94
C THR A 139 -10.68 2.22 -4.10
N LYS A 140 -9.40 2.21 -3.73
CA LYS A 140 -8.50 3.36 -3.79
C LYS A 140 -7.51 3.29 -4.95
N TYR A 141 -6.90 2.13 -5.21
CA TYR A 141 -5.99 1.96 -6.34
C TYR A 141 -6.42 0.80 -7.24
N ASP A 142 -6.11 0.91 -8.53
CA ASP A 142 -6.52 -0.07 -9.54
C ASP A 142 -5.68 -1.36 -9.46
N SER A 143 -4.42 -1.28 -8.99
CA SER A 143 -3.57 -2.41 -8.62
C SER A 143 -2.39 -1.98 -7.74
N ILE A 144 -1.52 -2.91 -7.33
CA ILE A 144 -0.25 -2.58 -6.64
C ILE A 144 0.62 -1.72 -7.56
N THR A 145 0.66 -2.05 -8.86
CA THR A 145 1.41 -1.27 -9.85
C THR A 145 0.94 0.19 -9.90
N THR A 146 -0.37 0.45 -9.94
CA THR A 146 -0.86 1.84 -9.99
C THR A 146 -0.72 2.56 -8.65
N LEU A 147 -0.78 1.84 -7.52
CA LEU A 147 -0.39 2.36 -6.20
C LEU A 147 1.06 2.87 -6.24
N LEU A 148 2.01 2.03 -6.64
CA LEU A 148 3.43 2.38 -6.68
C LEU A 148 3.72 3.51 -7.69
N GLN A 149 3.07 3.50 -8.87
CA GLN A 149 3.15 4.61 -9.82
C GLN A 149 2.64 5.93 -9.23
N THR A 150 1.54 5.87 -8.46
CA THR A 150 0.99 7.05 -7.78
C THR A 150 1.98 7.58 -6.74
N ILE A 151 2.63 6.71 -5.97
CA ILE A 151 3.67 7.09 -5.01
C ILE A 151 4.87 7.72 -5.73
N SER A 152 5.39 7.05 -6.76
CA SER A 152 6.49 7.58 -7.59
C SER A 152 6.19 8.97 -8.12
N GLU A 153 4.98 9.19 -8.64
CA GLU A 153 4.62 10.48 -9.21
C GLU A 153 4.57 11.60 -8.17
N ARG A 154 4.14 11.26 -6.96
CA ARG A 154 4.12 12.22 -5.87
C ARG A 154 5.53 12.55 -5.40
N TYR A 155 6.45 11.59 -5.34
CA TYR A 155 7.86 11.89 -5.12
C TYR A 155 8.45 12.75 -6.23
N ARG A 156 8.12 12.46 -7.50
CA ARG A 156 8.57 13.26 -8.65
C ARG A 156 8.07 14.71 -8.57
N SER A 157 6.86 14.89 -8.07
CA SER A 157 6.19 16.20 -7.97
C SER A 157 6.41 16.89 -6.62
N ASN A 158 7.19 16.31 -5.70
CA ASN A 158 7.41 16.79 -4.33
C ASN A 158 6.12 16.95 -3.50
N LEU A 159 5.15 16.05 -3.73
CA LEU A 159 3.82 16.02 -3.12
C LEU A 159 3.66 14.92 -2.05
N ILE A 160 4.76 14.56 -1.39
CA ILE A 160 4.77 13.55 -0.32
C ILE A 160 4.29 14.12 1.02
N ASN A 161 4.58 15.40 1.26
CA ASN A 161 4.03 16.12 2.40
C ASN A 161 3.08 17.19 1.87
N ILE A 162 1.78 16.93 1.95
CA ILE A 162 0.73 17.89 1.55
C ILE A 162 0.76 19.06 2.54
N LYS A 163 1.05 20.27 2.06
CA LYS A 163 1.18 21.47 2.92
C LYS A 163 -0.03 22.40 2.84
N ASN A 164 -0.81 22.29 1.78
CA ASN A 164 -1.91 23.19 1.46
C ASN A 164 -2.95 22.50 0.57
N ALA A 165 -4.04 23.21 0.27
CA ALA A 165 -5.12 22.70 -0.56
C ALA A 165 -4.71 22.48 -2.02
N ASP A 166 -3.80 23.29 -2.58
CA ASP A 166 -3.35 23.10 -3.97
C ASP A 166 -2.54 21.81 -4.12
N ASP A 167 -1.68 21.49 -3.14
CA ASP A 167 -0.96 20.20 -3.10
C ASP A 167 -1.95 19.03 -3.11
N TYR A 168 -3.05 19.14 -2.35
CA TYR A 168 -4.09 18.11 -2.33
C TYR A 168 -4.76 17.93 -3.69
N LEU A 169 -5.13 19.03 -4.37
CA LEU A 169 -5.72 18.99 -5.70
C LEU A 169 -4.76 18.37 -6.74
N GLU A 170 -3.46 18.58 -6.63
CA GLU A 170 -2.48 17.94 -7.51
C GLU A 170 -2.34 16.44 -7.22
N VAL A 171 -2.35 16.03 -5.95
CA VAL A 171 -2.38 14.60 -5.57
C VAL A 171 -3.63 13.92 -6.11
N GLU A 172 -4.79 14.57 -5.99
CA GLU A 172 -6.06 14.08 -6.53
C GLU A 172 -6.02 13.91 -8.05
N LYS A 173 -5.44 14.88 -8.78
CA LYS A 173 -5.24 14.76 -10.25
C LYS A 173 -4.39 13.57 -10.62
N ILE A 174 -3.27 13.34 -9.92
CA ILE A 174 -2.40 12.16 -10.12
C ILE A 174 -3.20 10.88 -9.86
N GLY A 175 -3.91 10.81 -8.72
CA GLY A 175 -4.73 9.68 -8.33
C GLY A 175 -5.79 9.34 -9.37
N LYS A 176 -6.56 10.33 -9.83
CA LYS A 176 -7.58 10.21 -10.89
C LYS A 176 -7.01 9.72 -12.20
N ALA A 177 -5.85 10.25 -12.61
CA ALA A 177 -5.21 9.91 -13.88
C ALA A 177 -4.70 8.47 -13.91
N LEU A 178 -4.08 8.00 -12.81
CA LEU A 178 -3.46 6.68 -12.74
C LEU A 178 -4.41 5.57 -12.28
N ASN A 179 -5.51 5.91 -11.60
CA ASN A 179 -6.45 4.94 -11.03
C ASN A 179 -7.90 5.21 -11.51
N PRO A 180 -8.17 5.15 -12.83
CA PRO A 180 -9.48 5.48 -13.38
C PRO A 180 -10.62 4.55 -12.92
N LYS A 181 -10.32 3.34 -12.41
CA LYS A 181 -11.35 2.43 -11.89
C LYS A 181 -11.66 2.69 -10.41
N SER A 182 -10.76 3.32 -9.67
CA SER A 182 -10.95 3.73 -8.28
C SER A 182 -12.26 4.47 -8.06
N LYS A 183 -12.85 4.25 -6.90
CA LYS A 183 -14.03 4.97 -6.42
C LYS A 183 -13.59 6.13 -5.52
N PHE A 184 -12.57 5.92 -4.69
CA PHE A 184 -12.03 6.95 -3.80
C PHE A 184 -11.65 8.20 -4.58
N TRP A 185 -10.83 8.04 -5.63
CA TRP A 185 -10.38 9.16 -6.45
C TRP A 185 -11.50 9.82 -7.26
N LYS A 186 -12.72 9.27 -7.32
CA LYS A 186 -13.87 9.93 -7.97
C LYS A 186 -14.68 10.78 -7.00
N LEU A 187 -14.53 10.55 -5.70
CA LEU A 187 -15.15 11.33 -4.64
C LEU A 187 -14.28 12.50 -4.23
N ALA A 188 -12.96 12.29 -4.22
CA ALA A 188 -11.95 13.32 -4.01
C ALA A 188 -12.09 14.43 -5.05
#